data_AF-A0A2W2CCP7-F1
#
_entry.id   AF-A0A2W2CCP7-F1
#
_cell.length_a   1.000
_cell.length_b   1.000
_cell.length_c   1.000
_cell.angle_alpha   90.00
_cell.angle_beta   90.00
_cell.angle_gamma   90.00
#
_symmetry.space_group_name_H-M   'P 1'
#
loop_
_entity.id
_entity.type
_entity.pdbx_description
1 polymer ?
#
loop_
_entity_poly.entity_id
_entity_poly.type
_entity_poly.pdbx_seq_one_letter_code
_entity_poly.pdbx_strand_id
1 'polypeptide(L)'
;MTSAEFRPVAAPATLGRLWWLPSHGYGNGLDDHAWAPVLDVDARVAMILLDAFRAAGVPAYTASLTPHTHASRDGWATYRIWVGSSAYGRAEDTLLAVMPGLIHRFGPEIVR
;
A
#
# COMPACT_ATOMS: atom_id res chain seq x y z
N MET A 1 34.46 -1.28 -15.42
CA MET A 1 33.14 -0.67 -15.16
C MET A 1 32.14 -1.39 -16.04
N THR A 2 31.32 -2.26 -15.48
CA THR A 2 30.32 -3.02 -16.26
C THR A 2 28.97 -2.36 -16.02
N SER A 3 28.38 -1.80 -17.09
CA SER A 3 27.06 -1.18 -17.05
C SER A 3 26.01 -2.26 -16.84
N ALA A 4 25.13 -2.09 -15.85
CA ALA A 4 23.99 -2.97 -15.67
C ALA A 4 22.90 -2.55 -16.67
N GLU A 5 22.67 -3.36 -17.70
CA GLU A 5 21.56 -3.14 -18.62
C GLU A 5 20.23 -3.39 -17.90
N PHE A 6 19.49 -2.33 -17.64
CA PHE A 6 18.13 -2.42 -17.11
C PHE A 6 17.20 -2.81 -18.26
N ARG A 7 16.90 -4.10 -18.39
CA ARG A 7 15.85 -4.57 -19.31
C ARG A 7 14.50 -4.52 -18.58
N PRO A 8 13.56 -3.66 -18.99
CA PRO A 8 12.23 -3.70 -18.42
C PRO A 8 11.57 -5.03 -18.78
N VAL A 9 10.99 -5.70 -17.78
CA VAL A 9 10.17 -6.90 -18.01
C VAL A 9 9.05 -6.52 -18.97
N ALA A 10 9.01 -7.18 -20.13
CA ALA A 10 7.92 -7.04 -21.08
C ALA A 10 6.66 -7.63 -20.43
N ALA A 11 5.72 -6.76 -20.07
CA ALA A 11 4.42 -7.08 -19.47
C ALA A 11 4.44 -7.67 -18.04
N PRO A 12 4.72 -6.85 -17.00
CA PRO A 12 4.59 -7.27 -15.60
C PRO A 12 3.15 -7.67 -15.21
N ALA A 13 2.12 -7.13 -15.89
CA ALA A 13 0.72 -7.40 -15.58
C ALA A 13 0.28 -8.86 -15.82
N THR A 14 0.99 -9.62 -16.67
CA THR A 14 0.68 -11.03 -16.95
C THR A 14 1.25 -12.02 -15.94
N LEU A 15 2.15 -11.58 -15.06
CA LEU A 15 2.83 -12.44 -14.07
C LEU A 15 2.10 -12.50 -12.72
N GLY A 16 0.95 -11.85 -12.61
CA GLY A 16 0.34 -11.60 -11.31
C GLY A 16 1.14 -10.59 -10.49
N ARG A 17 0.74 -10.43 -9.22
CA ARG A 17 1.34 -9.47 -8.29
C ARG A 17 2.86 -9.66 -8.21
N LEU A 18 3.62 -8.56 -8.34
CA LEU A 18 5.09 -8.59 -8.41
C LEU A 18 5.70 -9.40 -7.25
N TRP A 19 6.68 -10.26 -7.56
CA TRP A 19 7.31 -11.21 -6.62
C TRP A 19 7.95 -10.58 -5.37
N TRP A 20 8.24 -9.28 -5.41
CA TRP A 20 8.84 -8.53 -4.31
C TRP A 20 7.80 -7.85 -3.39
N LEU A 21 6.52 -7.80 -3.79
CA LEU A 21 5.45 -7.38 -2.89
C LEU A 21 5.25 -8.46 -1.82
N PRO A 22 5.03 -8.10 -0.54
CA PRO A 22 4.84 -9.09 0.50
C PRO A 22 3.68 -10.04 0.17
N SER A 23 3.86 -11.34 0.39
CA SER A 23 2.79 -12.33 0.24
C SER A 23 1.66 -12.12 1.27
N HIS A 24 0.46 -12.65 0.99
CA HIS A 24 -0.71 -12.63 1.89
C HIS A 24 -1.35 -11.26 2.18
N GLY A 25 -1.04 -10.25 1.40
CA GLY A 25 -1.75 -8.97 1.47
C GLY A 25 -2.97 -8.88 0.57
N TYR A 26 -3.68 -7.77 0.71
CA TYR A 26 -4.94 -7.48 0.02
C TYR A 26 -4.75 -6.32 -0.96
N GLY A 27 -5.25 -6.50 -2.19
CA GLY A 27 -5.29 -5.43 -3.19
C GLY A 27 -6.70 -4.88 -3.31
N ASN A 28 -6.83 -3.64 -3.77
CA ASN A 28 -8.14 -3.00 -3.95
C ASN A 28 -8.84 -3.38 -5.28
N GLY A 29 -8.26 -4.30 -6.05
CA GLY A 29 -8.80 -4.81 -7.33
C GLY A 29 -8.30 -4.07 -8.57
N LEU A 30 -7.44 -3.05 -8.39
CA LEU A 30 -6.71 -2.37 -9.46
C LEU A 30 -5.23 -2.82 -9.42
N ASP A 31 -4.55 -2.76 -10.57
CA ASP A 31 -3.18 -3.26 -10.73
C ASP A 31 -2.26 -2.21 -11.37
N ASP A 32 -0.96 -2.37 -11.15
CA ASP A 32 0.09 -1.54 -11.75
C ASP A 32 1.37 -2.36 -11.98
N HIS A 33 2.18 -1.91 -12.94
CA HIS A 33 3.47 -2.49 -13.29
C HIS A 33 4.57 -2.17 -12.29
N ALA A 34 4.40 -1.10 -11.50
CA ALA A 34 5.34 -0.66 -10.47
C ALA A 34 4.57 -0.15 -9.25
N TRP A 35 5.13 -0.39 -8.06
CA TRP A 35 4.48 -0.09 -6.80
C TRP A 35 5.44 0.70 -5.90
N ALA A 36 4.92 1.66 -5.13
CA ALA A 36 5.68 2.47 -4.19
C ALA A 36 5.02 2.42 -2.81
N PRO A 37 5.78 2.20 -1.73
CA PRO A 37 5.24 2.31 -0.38
C PRO A 37 4.88 3.76 -0.09
N VAL A 38 3.74 4.01 0.53
CA VAL A 38 3.25 5.38 0.79
C VAL A 38 2.97 5.66 2.25
N LEU A 39 2.51 4.66 3.02
CA LEU A 39 2.10 4.88 4.41
C LEU A 39 2.06 3.57 5.20
N ASP A 40 2.48 3.63 6.46
CA ASP A 40 2.30 2.56 7.43
C ASP A 40 1.15 2.94 8.39
N VAL A 41 0.17 2.06 8.55
CA VAL A 41 -1.07 2.31 9.28
C VAL A 41 -1.56 1.13 10.08
N ASP A 42 -2.51 1.36 10.99
CA ASP A 42 -3.30 0.30 11.61
C ASP A 42 -4.15 -0.47 10.57
N ALA A 43 -4.42 -1.75 10.85
CA ALA A 43 -5.23 -2.64 10.01
C ALA A 43 -6.60 -2.07 9.62
N ARG A 44 -7.29 -1.39 10.56
CA ARG A 44 -8.63 -0.82 10.31
C ARG A 44 -8.55 0.32 9.29
N VAL A 45 -7.48 1.10 9.35
CA VAL A 45 -7.24 2.25 8.46
C VAL A 45 -6.77 1.78 7.09
N ALA A 46 -5.95 0.72 7.04
CA ALA A 46 -5.50 0.13 5.78
C ALA A 46 -6.69 -0.22 4.86
N MET A 47 -7.73 -0.85 5.40
CA MET A 47 -8.92 -1.23 4.62
C MET A 47 -9.70 -0.01 4.10
N ILE A 48 -9.87 1.03 4.93
CA ILE A 48 -10.55 2.26 4.51
C ILE A 48 -9.77 2.98 3.41
N LEU A 49 -8.43 3.00 3.52
CA LEU A 49 -7.57 3.59 2.50
C LEU A 49 -7.63 2.81 1.19
N LEU A 50 -7.67 1.48 1.21
CA LEU A 50 -7.82 0.68 -0.01
C LEU A 50 -9.10 1.05 -0.78
N ASP A 51 -10.22 1.23 -0.07
CA ASP A 51 -11.48 1.65 -0.67
C ASP A 51 -11.42 3.08 -1.21
N ALA A 52 -10.81 4.01 -0.46
CA ALA A 52 -10.62 5.39 -0.92
C ALA A 52 -9.75 5.45 -2.20
N PHE A 53 -8.64 4.70 -2.25
CA PHE A 53 -7.81 4.59 -3.44
C PHE A 53 -8.56 3.96 -4.61
N ARG A 54 -9.38 2.94 -4.35
CA ARG A 54 -10.19 2.32 -5.40
C ARG A 54 -11.16 3.33 -6.01
N ALA A 55 -11.85 4.10 -5.17
CA ALA A 55 -12.76 5.15 -5.62
C ALA A 55 -12.04 6.24 -6.42
N ALA A 56 -10.79 6.54 -6.09
CA ALA A 56 -9.93 7.48 -6.82
C ALA A 56 -9.26 6.90 -8.08
N GLY A 57 -9.46 5.61 -8.38
CA GLY A 57 -8.81 4.93 -9.50
C GLY A 57 -7.30 4.78 -9.33
N VAL A 58 -6.84 4.63 -8.08
CA VAL A 58 -5.45 4.40 -7.69
C VAL A 58 -5.26 2.92 -7.36
N PRO A 59 -4.39 2.20 -8.09
CA PRO A 59 -3.98 0.84 -7.70
C PRO A 59 -3.38 0.85 -6.30
N ALA A 60 -3.92 0.04 -5.40
CA ALA A 60 -3.47 0.00 -4.01
C ALA A 60 -3.40 -1.43 -3.47
N TYR A 61 -2.39 -1.65 -2.65
CA TYR A 61 -2.05 -2.92 -2.04
C TYR A 61 -1.67 -2.72 -0.58
N THR A 62 -2.05 -3.65 0.30
CA THR A 62 -1.62 -3.64 1.69
C THR A 62 -1.24 -5.02 2.19
N ALA A 63 -0.29 -5.08 3.10
CA ALA A 63 0.15 -6.28 3.77
C ALA A 63 0.66 -5.95 5.17
N SER A 64 0.49 -6.90 6.09
CA SER A 64 1.03 -6.79 7.44
C SER A 64 2.56 -6.81 7.40
N LEU A 65 3.20 -5.86 8.07
CA LEU A 65 4.64 -5.87 8.31
C LEU A 65 5.01 -6.73 9.53
N THR A 66 4.06 -7.03 10.41
CA THR A 66 4.28 -7.86 11.57
C THR A 66 4.18 -9.35 11.21
N PRO A 67 5.16 -10.19 11.57
CA PRO A 67 5.05 -11.65 11.46
C PRO A 67 3.82 -12.14 12.24
N HIS A 68 3.06 -13.07 11.68
CA HIS A 68 1.81 -13.57 12.29
C HIS A 68 2.00 -14.16 13.71
N THR A 69 3.22 -14.53 14.08
CA THR A 69 3.60 -15.08 15.39
C THR A 69 3.79 -14.03 16.49
N HIS A 70 3.88 -12.75 16.14
CA HIS A 70 4.06 -11.62 17.05
C HIS A 70 2.87 -10.65 16.96
N ALA A 71 1.63 -11.17 17.00
CA ALA A 71 0.47 -10.34 17.33
C ALA A 71 0.76 -9.69 18.69
N SER A 72 1.29 -8.46 18.65
CA SER A 72 1.94 -7.85 19.79
C SER A 72 0.91 -7.69 20.89
N ARG A 73 1.28 -8.21 22.06
CA ARG A 73 0.52 -8.10 23.31
C ARG A 73 0.28 -6.64 23.72
N ASP A 74 0.99 -5.68 23.09
CA ASP A 74 0.98 -4.25 23.42
C ASP A 74 0.95 -3.29 22.19
N GLY A 75 0.67 -3.76 20.97
CA GLY A 75 0.77 -2.88 19.78
C GLY A 75 -0.04 -3.35 18.57
N TRP A 76 -0.89 -2.47 18.06
CA TRP A 76 -1.69 -2.65 16.86
C TRP A 76 -0.83 -3.12 15.68
N ALA A 77 -1.30 -4.10 14.93
CA ALA A 77 -0.56 -4.63 13.77
C ALA A 77 -0.36 -3.54 12.73
N THR A 78 0.90 -3.29 12.34
CA THR A 78 1.26 -2.30 11.33
C THR A 78 1.12 -2.90 9.94
N TYR A 79 0.28 -2.27 9.12
CA TYR A 79 0.09 -2.57 7.72
C TYR A 79 0.75 -1.50 6.88
N ARG A 80 1.53 -1.91 5.89
CA ARG A 80 2.06 -0.98 4.89
C ARG A 80 1.10 -0.89 3.72
N ILE A 81 0.94 0.31 3.19
CA ILE A 81 0.23 0.58 1.96
C ILE A 81 1.25 0.81 0.85
N TRP A 82 1.07 0.11 -0.26
CA TRP A 82 1.72 0.38 -1.53
C TRP A 82 0.69 0.89 -2.53
N VAL A 83 1.10 1.84 -3.36
CA VAL A 83 0.28 2.36 -4.46
C VAL A 83 0.99 2.19 -5.78
N GLY A 84 0.21 2.08 -6.86
CA GLY A 84 0.73 2.05 -8.21
C GLY A 84 1.53 3.30 -8.53
N SER A 85 2.77 3.15 -8.96
CA SER A 85 3.67 4.28 -9.26
C SER A 85 3.13 5.17 -10.37
N SER A 86 2.32 4.63 -11.30
CA SER A 86 1.66 5.42 -12.36
C SER A 86 0.62 6.41 -11.82
N ALA A 87 0.13 6.19 -10.59
CA ALA A 87 -0.92 6.97 -9.96
C ALA A 87 -0.45 7.67 -8.66
N TYR A 88 0.86 7.76 -8.41
CA TYR A 88 1.40 8.24 -7.14
C TYR A 88 0.91 9.63 -6.74
N GLY A 89 0.89 10.60 -7.66
CA GLY A 89 0.36 11.94 -7.37
C GLY A 89 -1.13 11.92 -6.96
N ARG A 90 -1.96 11.10 -7.61
CA ARG A 90 -3.36 10.91 -7.20
C ARG A 90 -3.48 10.21 -5.85
N ALA A 91 -2.53 9.34 -5.51
CA ALA A 91 -2.48 8.73 -4.20
C ALA A 91 -2.22 9.77 -3.10
N GLU A 92 -1.28 10.69 -3.33
CA GLU A 92 -1.01 11.80 -2.41
C GLU A 92 -2.25 12.70 -2.24
N ASP A 93 -2.89 13.10 -3.33
CA ASP A 93 -4.12 13.90 -3.29
C ASP A 93 -5.23 13.20 -2.50
N THR A 94 -5.39 11.90 -2.71
CA THR A 94 -6.38 11.08 -1.98
C THR A 94 -6.06 11.05 -0.50
N LEU A 95 -4.80 10.85 -0.11
CA LEU A 95 -4.37 10.86 1.29
C LEU A 95 -4.63 12.22 1.94
N LEU A 96 -4.26 13.31 1.28
CA LEU A 96 -4.51 14.66 1.79
C LEU A 96 -6.01 14.93 2.03
N ALA A 97 -6.87 14.38 1.19
CA ALA A 97 -8.32 14.51 1.34
C ALA A 97 -8.90 13.68 2.50
N VAL A 98 -8.43 12.45 2.71
CA VAL A 98 -9.08 11.50 3.66
C VAL A 98 -8.42 11.46 5.04
N MET A 99 -7.10 11.72 5.12
CA MET A 99 -6.34 11.56 6.36
C MET A 99 -6.83 12.45 7.51
N PRO A 100 -7.21 13.73 7.32
CA PRO A 100 -7.73 14.55 8.41
C PRO A 100 -8.96 13.92 9.09
N GLY A 101 -9.88 13.35 8.31
CA GLY A 101 -11.06 12.68 8.84
C GLY A 101 -10.75 11.38 9.58
N LEU A 102 -9.76 10.63 9.09
CA LEU A 102 -9.29 9.41 9.74
C LEU A 102 -8.60 9.70 11.07
N ILE A 103 -7.75 10.72 11.11
CA ILE A 103 -7.08 11.16 12.35
C ILE A 103 -8.11 11.67 13.36
N HIS A 104 -9.11 12.44 12.92
CA HIS A 104 -10.17 12.90 13.81
C HIS A 104 -10.98 11.73 14.40
N ARG A 105 -11.23 10.68 13.62
CA ARG A 105 -12.05 9.53 14.01
C ARG A 105 -11.31 8.52 14.89
N PHE A 106 -10.04 8.28 14.61
CA PHE A 106 -9.28 7.18 15.19
C PHE A 106 -8.06 7.62 16.01
N GLY A 107 -7.79 8.92 16.08
CA GLY A 107 -6.59 9.46 16.73
C GLY A 107 -5.36 9.49 15.80
N PRO A 108 -4.31 10.23 16.18
CA PRO A 108 -3.10 10.38 15.38
C PRO A 108 -2.22 9.12 15.35
N GLU A 109 -2.39 8.18 16.29
CA GLU A 109 -1.61 6.95 16.42
C GLU A 109 -1.82 5.92 15.29
N ILE A 110 -2.75 6.23 14.38
CA ILE A 110 -3.05 5.39 13.23
C ILE A 110 -1.95 5.41 12.17
N VAL A 111 -1.08 6.43 12.17
CA VAL A 111 0.09 6.51 11.29
C VAL A 111 1.30 6.06 12.08
N ARG A 112 2.12 5.19 11.47
CA ARG A 112 3.31 4.59 12.09
C ARG A 112 4.60 5.02 11.41
#